data_AF-A0A3R7IC49-F1
#
_entry.id   AF-A0A3R7IC49-F1
#
_cell.length_a   1.000
_cell.length_b   1.000
_cell.length_c   1.000
_cell.angle_alpha   90.00
_cell.angle_beta   90.00
_cell.angle_gamma   90.00
#
_symmetry.space_group_name_H-M   'P 1'
#
loop_
_entity.id
_entity.type
_entity.pdbx_description
1 polymer ?
#
loop_
_entity_poly.entity_id
_entity_poly.type
_entity_poly.pdbx_seq_one_letter_code
_entity_poly.pdbx_strand_id
1 'polypeptide(L)'
;MKTRLLNRDTPRKLANRVRDNLGKRVNTLSEIRSRHELPFNGGKGGRMIDGTALDGFPEYIAKQEAVLIGTVENGQLESDAAYYVHSRGEIALGEYDQSEDRFIPKQTVELGSSVMSDTVRALLESGVEVTLSPIGEALSDAVRLSEDDLLGKKQAHVYALREIHGYSRGETATILNVSPSTVDTQLYNARDRKNSAESFVDTLDQIVSDMN
;
A
#
# COMPACT_ATOMS: atom_id res chain seq x y z
N MET A 1 -14.62 -5.54 49.32
CA MET A 1 -14.96 -5.10 47.96
C MET A 1 -13.96 -4.03 47.53
N LYS A 2 -13.07 -4.33 46.58
CA LYS A 2 -12.14 -3.34 46.00
C LYS A 2 -12.80 -2.74 44.75
N THR A 3 -13.33 -1.53 44.87
CA THR A 3 -13.77 -0.71 43.74
C THR A 3 -12.54 -0.34 42.91
N ARG A 4 -12.40 -0.91 41.71
CA ARG A 4 -11.41 -0.45 40.73
C ARG A 4 -11.80 0.97 40.31
N LEU A 5 -11.01 1.96 40.71
CA LEU A 5 -11.07 3.30 40.15
C LEU A 5 -10.69 3.20 38.67
N LEU A 6 -11.68 3.28 37.77
CA LEU A 6 -11.42 3.56 36.37
C LEU A 6 -10.68 4.90 36.31
N ASN A 7 -9.50 4.89 35.71
CA ASN A 7 -8.72 6.08 35.41
C ASN A 7 -9.54 6.91 34.40
N ARG A 8 -10.42 7.80 34.89
CA ARG A 8 -11.21 8.70 34.06
C ARG A 8 -10.30 9.82 33.61
N ASP A 9 -9.72 9.69 32.42
CA ASP A 9 -9.12 10.84 31.76
C ASP A 9 -10.14 11.98 31.71
N THR A 10 -9.76 13.17 32.17
CA THR A 10 -10.57 14.38 31.99
C THR A 10 -10.90 14.55 30.51
N PRO A 11 -12.09 15.07 30.13
CA PRO A 11 -12.48 15.25 28.72
C PRO A 11 -11.39 15.91 27.85
N ARG A 12 -10.64 16.87 28.40
CA ARG A 12 -9.49 17.52 27.76
C ARG A 12 -8.34 16.56 27.44
N LYS A 13 -7.97 15.66 28.37
CA LYS A 13 -6.93 14.64 28.16
C LYS A 13 -7.34 13.61 27.12
N LEU A 14 -8.61 13.22 27.12
CA LEU A 14 -9.15 12.31 26.11
C LEU A 14 -9.17 12.96 24.73
N ALA A 15 -9.65 14.21 24.62
CA ALA A 15 -9.66 14.97 23.38
C ALA A 15 -8.24 15.15 22.81
N ASN A 16 -7.27 15.52 23.64
CA ASN A 16 -5.87 15.64 23.23
C ASN A 16 -5.30 14.28 22.75
N ARG A 17 -5.55 13.19 23.47
CA ARG A 17 -5.07 11.86 23.06
C ARG A 17 -5.66 11.40 21.72
N VAL A 18 -6.96 11.65 21.52
CA VAL A 18 -7.66 11.32 20.26
C VAL A 18 -7.11 12.18 19.13
N ARG A 19 -6.97 13.49 19.34
CA ARG A 19 -6.35 14.43 18.39
C ARG A 19 -4.94 14.00 18.02
N ASP A 20 -4.10 13.68 18.99
CA ASP A 20 -2.71 13.30 18.74
C ASP A 20 -2.60 11.96 17.97
N ASN A 21 -3.54 11.02 18.19
CA ASN A 21 -3.55 9.75 17.45
C ASN A 21 -4.05 9.94 16.01
N LEU A 22 -5.21 10.57 15.82
CA LEU A 22 -5.76 10.84 14.48
C LEU A 22 -4.88 11.81 13.67
N GLY A 23 -4.32 12.83 14.31
CA GLY A 23 -3.39 13.76 13.68
C GLY A 23 -2.14 13.06 13.14
N LYS A 24 -1.57 12.08 13.86
CA LYS A 24 -0.49 11.24 13.33
C LYS A 24 -0.90 10.49 12.07
N ARG A 25 -2.08 9.87 12.06
CA ARG A 25 -2.61 9.11 10.92
C ARG A 25 -2.80 10.00 9.67
N VAL A 26 -3.37 11.18 9.87
CA VAL A 26 -3.54 12.18 8.78
C VAL A 26 -2.19 12.73 8.31
N ASN A 27 -1.21 12.88 9.21
CA ASN A 27 0.15 13.24 8.83
C ASN A 27 0.82 12.15 8.00
N THR A 28 0.68 10.86 8.34
CA THR A 28 1.22 9.75 7.53
C THR A 28 0.72 9.83 6.08
N LEU A 29 -0.57 10.11 5.87
CA LEU A 29 -1.12 10.34 4.52
C LEU A 29 -0.45 11.52 3.81
N SER A 30 -0.28 12.63 4.52
CA SER A 30 0.31 13.85 3.99
C SER A 30 1.78 13.66 3.61
N GLU A 31 2.53 12.93 4.45
CA GLU A 31 3.94 12.56 4.23
C GLU A 31 4.13 11.57 3.07
N ILE A 32 3.22 10.60 2.90
CA ILE A 32 3.26 9.70 1.74
C ILE A 32 2.99 10.50 0.46
N ARG A 33 1.98 11.38 0.49
CA ARG A 33 1.60 12.19 -0.68
C ARG A 33 2.68 13.21 -1.06
N SER A 34 3.32 13.85 -0.09
CA SER A 34 4.38 14.83 -0.35
C SER A 34 5.62 14.19 -0.96
N ARG A 35 5.92 12.92 -0.61
CA ARG A 35 7.01 12.16 -1.24
C ARG A 35 6.79 11.87 -2.72
N HIS A 36 5.54 11.86 -3.17
CA HIS A 36 5.17 11.44 -4.52
C HIS A 36 4.65 12.59 -5.38
N GLU A 37 5.04 13.85 -5.12
CA GLU A 37 4.57 15.08 -5.80
C GLU A 37 4.03 14.85 -7.23
N LEU A 38 2.75 14.49 -7.33
CA LEU A 38 2.04 14.43 -8.59
C LEU A 38 0.92 15.46 -8.51
N PRO A 39 0.93 16.50 -9.37
CA PRO A 39 -0.22 17.35 -9.51
C PRO A 39 -1.38 16.46 -9.95
N PHE A 40 -2.43 16.48 -9.14
CA PHE A 40 -3.66 15.76 -9.40
C PHE A 40 -4.31 16.33 -10.66
N ASN A 41 -3.91 15.85 -11.83
CA ASN A 41 -4.56 16.16 -13.09
C ASN A 41 -5.40 14.94 -13.46
N GLY A 42 -6.72 15.08 -13.36
CA GLY A 42 -7.70 14.07 -13.79
C GLY A 42 -7.70 13.87 -15.32
N GLY A 43 -6.52 13.66 -15.93
CA GLY A 43 -6.31 13.67 -17.37
C GLY A 43 -5.35 12.56 -17.82
N LYS A 44 -5.95 11.43 -18.22
CA LYS A 44 -5.55 10.56 -19.36
C LYS A 44 -4.08 10.19 -19.61
N GLY A 45 -3.20 10.18 -18.60
CA GLY A 45 -1.86 9.60 -18.70
C GLY A 45 -1.58 8.63 -17.56
N GLY A 46 -2.21 7.46 -17.57
CA GLY A 46 -1.94 6.40 -16.59
C GLY A 46 -0.55 5.79 -16.84
N ARG A 47 0.14 5.40 -15.77
CA ARG A 47 1.38 4.63 -15.84
C ARG A 47 1.06 3.22 -16.37
N MET A 48 1.48 2.91 -17.60
CA MET A 48 1.13 1.65 -18.26
C MET A 48 1.80 0.45 -17.56
N ILE A 49 1.01 -0.54 -17.15
CA ILE A 49 1.51 -1.80 -16.56
C ILE A 49 2.01 -2.81 -17.60
N ASP A 50 1.97 -2.46 -18.89
CA ASP A 50 2.56 -3.26 -19.98
C ASP A 50 4.06 -2.94 -20.20
N GLY A 51 4.62 -2.08 -19.35
CA GLY A 51 6.02 -1.70 -19.36
C GLY A 51 6.92 -2.66 -18.58
N THR A 52 8.20 -2.30 -18.55
CA THR A 52 9.22 -2.96 -17.74
C THR A 52 9.73 -2.03 -16.65
N ALA A 53 10.10 -2.60 -15.51
CA ALA A 53 10.73 -1.92 -14.39
C ALA A 53 11.96 -2.72 -13.95
N LEU A 54 12.83 -2.09 -13.14
CA LEU A 54 14.02 -2.71 -12.53
C LEU A 54 14.83 -3.57 -13.53
N ASP A 55 15.59 -2.92 -14.40
CA ASP A 55 16.45 -3.61 -15.38
C ASP A 55 15.73 -4.48 -16.42
N GLY A 56 14.46 -4.18 -16.69
CA GLY A 56 13.73 -4.75 -17.84
C GLY A 56 12.77 -5.89 -17.49
N PHE A 57 12.48 -6.12 -16.21
CA PHE A 57 11.46 -7.07 -15.79
C PHE A 57 10.05 -6.54 -16.08
N PRO A 58 9.14 -7.32 -16.68
CA PRO A 58 7.76 -6.89 -16.90
C PRO A 58 7.05 -6.58 -15.57
N GLU A 59 6.34 -5.47 -15.50
CA GLU A 59 5.57 -5.14 -14.28
C GLU A 59 4.42 -6.14 -14.03
N TYR A 60 3.89 -6.74 -15.10
CA TYR A 60 2.84 -7.75 -15.04
C TYR A 60 3.02 -8.85 -16.09
N ILE A 61 2.92 -10.11 -15.68
CA ILE A 61 2.96 -11.28 -16.56
C ILE A 61 1.57 -11.92 -16.59
N ALA A 62 0.82 -11.62 -17.65
CA ALA A 62 -0.60 -11.99 -17.76
C ALA A 62 -0.85 -13.50 -17.67
N LYS A 63 -0.02 -14.31 -18.34
CA LYS A 63 -0.16 -15.79 -18.35
C LYS A 63 -0.02 -16.41 -16.96
N GLN A 64 0.66 -15.72 -16.05
CA GLN A 64 0.96 -16.20 -14.70
C GLN A 64 0.23 -15.40 -13.61
N GLU A 65 -0.54 -14.38 -14.00
CA GLU A 65 -1.13 -13.40 -13.08
C GLU A 65 -0.11 -12.90 -12.05
N ALA A 66 1.11 -12.63 -12.53
CA ALA A 66 2.24 -12.30 -11.68
C ALA A 66 2.54 -10.80 -11.74
N VAL A 67 2.71 -10.17 -10.59
CA VAL A 67 2.97 -8.73 -10.45
C VAL A 67 4.36 -8.54 -9.87
N LEU A 68 5.21 -7.76 -10.56
CA LEU A 68 6.56 -7.48 -10.08
C LEU A 68 6.48 -6.62 -8.82
N ILE A 69 7.00 -7.13 -7.71
CA ILE A 69 7.12 -6.42 -6.44
C ILE A 69 8.47 -5.72 -6.32
N GLY A 70 9.53 -6.34 -6.84
CA GLY A 70 10.89 -5.80 -6.72
C GLY A 70 11.95 -6.78 -7.20
N THR A 71 13.19 -6.47 -6.88
CA THR A 71 14.33 -7.37 -7.02
C THR A 71 14.99 -7.58 -5.67
N VAL A 72 15.61 -8.75 -5.50
CA VAL A 72 16.27 -9.17 -4.28
C VAL A 72 17.73 -9.49 -4.60
N GLU A 73 18.66 -8.88 -3.88
CA GLU A 73 20.08 -9.23 -4.02
C GLU A 73 20.33 -10.56 -3.32
N ASN A 74 20.78 -11.58 -4.06
CA ASN A 74 20.97 -12.93 -3.52
C ASN A 74 22.44 -13.27 -3.25
N GLY A 75 23.27 -12.27 -2.94
CA GLY A 75 24.72 -12.43 -2.68
C GLY A 75 25.55 -12.92 -3.88
N GLN A 76 24.91 -13.15 -5.03
CA GLN A 76 25.51 -13.39 -6.34
C GLN A 76 25.46 -12.11 -7.17
N LEU A 77 26.21 -12.05 -8.27
CA LEU A 77 26.28 -10.87 -9.17
C LEU A 77 24.96 -10.54 -9.89
N GLU A 78 23.91 -11.35 -9.71
CA GLU A 78 22.60 -11.19 -10.33
C GLU A 78 21.51 -11.11 -9.25
N SER A 79 20.56 -10.18 -9.43
CA SER A 79 19.40 -10.01 -8.56
C SER A 79 18.25 -10.90 -9.02
N ASP A 80 17.61 -11.63 -8.09
CA ASP A 80 16.40 -12.38 -8.39
C ASP A 80 15.19 -11.44 -8.46
N ALA A 81 14.30 -11.66 -9.42
CA ALA A 81 13.03 -10.94 -9.49
C ALA A 81 12.03 -11.49 -8.47
N ALA A 82 11.38 -10.60 -7.74
CA ALA A 82 10.33 -10.91 -6.78
C ALA A 82 8.95 -10.61 -7.39
N TYR A 83 8.21 -11.67 -7.73
CA TYR A 83 6.85 -11.56 -8.25
C TYR A 83 5.82 -12.05 -7.24
N TYR A 84 4.77 -11.27 -7.02
CA TYR A 84 3.57 -11.76 -6.38
C TYR A 84 2.73 -12.52 -7.40
N VAL A 85 2.44 -13.79 -7.13
CA VAL A 85 1.68 -14.66 -8.04
C VAL A 85 0.28 -14.87 -7.48
N HIS A 86 -0.74 -14.30 -8.12
CA HIS A 86 -2.12 -14.31 -7.60
C HIS A 86 -2.68 -15.71 -7.37
N SER A 87 -2.42 -16.65 -8.28
CA SER A 87 -2.86 -18.04 -8.15
C SER A 87 -2.29 -18.77 -6.93
N ARG A 88 -1.16 -18.29 -6.38
CA ARG A 88 -0.51 -18.83 -5.19
C ARG A 88 -0.76 -18.01 -3.93
N GLY A 89 -1.08 -16.73 -4.10
CA GLY A 89 -1.28 -15.81 -2.99
C GLY A 89 0.02 -15.45 -2.25
N GLU A 90 1.17 -15.57 -2.91
CA GLU A 90 2.50 -15.42 -2.28
C GLU A 90 3.50 -14.72 -3.23
N ILE A 91 4.62 -14.28 -2.66
CA ILE A 91 5.77 -13.79 -3.44
C ILE A 91 6.69 -14.96 -3.75
N ALA A 92 7.09 -15.08 -5.00
CA ALA A 92 8.12 -16.00 -5.46
C ALA A 92 9.32 -15.21 -5.98
N LEU A 93 10.52 -15.71 -5.66
CA LEU A 93 11.80 -15.21 -6.13
C LEU A 93 12.30 -16.10 -7.24
N GLY A 94 12.84 -15.52 -8.31
CA GLY A 94 13.40 -16.30 -9.41
C GLY A 94 13.86 -15.47 -10.59
N GLU A 95 13.97 -16.13 -11.74
CA GLU A 95 14.44 -15.54 -12.99
C GLU A 95 13.26 -15.26 -13.93
N TYR A 96 13.44 -14.26 -14.80
CA TYR A 96 12.54 -14.00 -15.90
C TYR A 96 13.23 -14.33 -17.23
N ASP A 97 12.65 -15.29 -17.97
CA ASP A 97 13.07 -15.63 -19.32
C ASP A 97 12.35 -14.72 -20.33
N GLN A 98 13.10 -13.75 -20.87
CA GLN A 98 12.60 -12.82 -21.87
C GLN A 98 12.20 -13.50 -23.18
N SER A 99 12.80 -14.64 -23.52
CA SER A 99 12.54 -15.36 -24.78
C SER A 99 11.21 -16.13 -24.73
N GLU A 100 10.86 -16.65 -23.56
CA GLU A 100 9.59 -17.36 -23.33
C GLU A 100 8.49 -16.46 -22.77
N ASP A 101 8.79 -15.21 -22.42
CA ASP A 101 7.88 -14.29 -21.73
C ASP A 101 7.33 -14.95 -20.44
N ARG A 102 8.26 -15.46 -19.62
CA ARG A 102 7.93 -16.37 -18.52
C ARG A 102 8.81 -16.15 -17.30
N PHE A 103 8.16 -16.07 -16.14
CA PHE A 103 8.82 -16.12 -14.84
C PHE A 103 9.00 -17.56 -14.34
N ILE A 104 10.22 -17.90 -13.92
CA ILE A 104 10.63 -19.21 -13.43
C ILE A 104 10.95 -19.07 -11.93
N PRO A 105 10.02 -19.47 -11.04
CA PRO A 105 10.23 -19.34 -9.60
C PRO A 105 11.28 -20.35 -9.11
N LYS A 106 12.25 -19.86 -8.34
CA LYS A 106 13.28 -20.67 -7.66
C LYS A 106 12.93 -20.92 -6.19
N GLN A 107 12.39 -19.91 -5.53
CA GLN A 107 12.05 -19.92 -4.11
C GLN A 107 10.69 -19.25 -3.90
N THR A 108 9.93 -19.71 -2.91
CA THR A 108 8.70 -19.06 -2.46
C THR A 108 8.90 -18.48 -1.07
N VAL A 109 8.32 -17.31 -0.83
CA VAL A 109 8.25 -16.68 0.48
C VAL A 109 6.85 -17.00 1.02
N GLU A 110 6.74 -18.14 1.73
CA GLU A 110 5.46 -18.54 2.34
C GLU A 110 5.10 -17.58 3.47
N LEU A 111 3.99 -16.87 3.29
CA LEU A 111 3.49 -15.91 4.24
C LEU A 111 2.03 -16.23 4.48
N GLY A 112 1.63 -16.38 5.75
CA GLY A 112 0.27 -16.77 6.15
C GLY A 112 -0.85 -15.77 5.81
N SER A 113 -0.63 -14.86 4.86
CA SER A 113 -1.59 -13.88 4.37
C SER A 113 -1.53 -13.79 2.85
N SER A 114 -2.67 -13.96 2.19
CA SER A 114 -2.83 -13.76 0.73
C SER A 114 -3.06 -12.30 0.34
N VAL A 115 -2.77 -11.36 1.24
CA VAL A 115 -2.93 -9.93 1.00
C VAL A 115 -1.60 -9.38 0.47
N MET A 116 -1.58 -8.88 -0.77
CA MET A 116 -0.37 -8.40 -1.45
C MET A 116 0.49 -7.43 -0.63
N SER A 117 -0.11 -6.47 0.09
CA SER A 117 0.69 -5.53 0.92
C SER A 117 1.36 -6.23 2.10
N ASP A 118 0.71 -7.24 2.68
CA ASP A 118 1.30 -8.00 3.78
C ASP A 118 2.50 -8.80 3.27
N THR A 119 2.45 -9.28 2.04
CA THR A 119 3.58 -10.00 1.43
C THR A 119 4.75 -9.07 1.10
N VAL A 120 4.47 -7.85 0.61
CA VAL A 120 5.51 -6.81 0.46
C VAL A 120 6.15 -6.47 1.79
N ARG A 121 5.37 -6.24 2.85
CA ARG A 121 5.91 -5.96 4.19
C ARG A 121 6.84 -7.07 4.66
N ALA A 122 6.38 -8.31 4.59
CA ALA A 122 7.18 -9.43 5.06
C ALA A 122 8.43 -9.68 4.22
N LEU A 123 8.41 -9.38 2.92
CA LEU A 123 9.61 -9.37 2.09
C LEU A 123 10.62 -8.33 2.60
N LEU A 124 10.17 -7.11 2.90
CA LEU A 124 11.04 -6.05 3.45
C LEU A 124 11.56 -6.38 4.86
N GLU A 125 10.79 -7.11 5.66
CA GLU A 125 11.17 -7.56 7.01
C GLU A 125 12.05 -8.81 7.02
N SER A 126 12.24 -9.46 5.86
CA SER A 126 13.03 -10.71 5.75
C SER A 126 14.53 -10.53 6.00
N GLY A 127 15.02 -9.28 6.01
CA GLY A 127 16.43 -8.95 6.21
C GLY A 127 17.29 -9.09 4.95
N VAL A 128 16.68 -9.39 3.80
CA VAL A 128 17.36 -9.37 2.50
C VAL A 128 17.28 -7.96 1.90
N GLU A 129 18.28 -7.58 1.10
CA GLU A 129 18.28 -6.30 0.41
C GLU A 129 17.32 -6.35 -0.79
N VAL A 130 16.31 -5.46 -0.75
CA VAL A 130 15.20 -5.44 -1.70
C VAL A 130 15.13 -4.07 -2.36
N THR A 131 15.14 -4.05 -3.69
CA THR A 131 14.78 -2.86 -4.47
C THR A 131 13.34 -3.01 -4.95
N LEU A 132 12.45 -2.11 -4.50
CA LEU A 132 11.04 -2.19 -4.86
C LEU A 132 10.78 -1.71 -6.29
N SER A 133 9.85 -2.36 -6.97
CA SER A 133 9.28 -1.87 -8.23
C SER A 133 8.31 -0.71 -7.93
N PRO A 134 7.88 0.05 -8.95
CA PRO A 134 6.82 1.04 -8.77
C PRO A 134 5.53 0.48 -8.14
N ILE A 135 5.17 -0.77 -8.44
CA ILE A 135 4.01 -1.42 -7.82
C ILE A 135 4.34 -1.84 -6.38
N GLY A 136 5.55 -2.34 -6.13
CA GLY A 136 6.04 -2.66 -4.79
C GLY A 136 6.03 -1.46 -3.85
N GLU A 137 6.49 -0.30 -4.32
CA GLU A 137 6.42 0.98 -3.58
C GLU A 137 4.98 1.36 -3.23
N ALA A 138 4.06 1.29 -4.20
CA ALA A 138 2.65 1.56 -3.96
C ALA A 138 2.03 0.62 -2.92
N LEU A 139 2.40 -0.66 -2.95
CA LEU A 139 1.93 -1.65 -1.97
C LEU A 139 2.58 -1.44 -0.60
N SER A 140 3.83 -0.99 -0.54
CA SER A 140 4.51 -0.58 0.70
C SER A 140 3.82 0.63 1.35
N ASP A 141 3.43 1.63 0.56
CA ASP A 141 2.61 2.74 1.06
C ASP A 141 1.22 2.25 1.53
N ALA A 142 0.61 1.29 0.84
CA ALA A 142 -0.65 0.70 1.28
C ALA A 142 -0.54 -0.01 2.65
N VAL A 143 0.60 -0.63 2.97
CA VAL A 143 0.85 -1.17 4.33
C VAL A 143 0.71 -0.05 5.35
N ARG A 144 1.46 1.04 5.17
CA ARG A 144 1.50 2.18 6.10
C ARG A 144 0.11 2.78 6.31
N LEU A 145 -0.66 2.95 5.23
CA LEU A 145 -2.03 3.46 5.30
C LEU A 145 -3.01 2.56 6.06
N SER A 146 -2.72 1.26 6.11
CA SER A 146 -3.57 0.28 6.79
C SER A 146 -3.17 0.00 8.24
N GLU A 147 -1.88 0.09 8.56
CA GLU A 147 -1.36 -0.10 9.94
C GLU A 147 -1.85 1.00 10.89
N ASP A 148 -2.01 2.20 10.35
CA ASP A 148 -2.57 3.34 11.05
C ASP A 148 -4.11 3.24 11.22
N ASP A 149 -4.75 2.08 10.97
CA ASP A 149 -6.21 1.83 10.89
C ASP A 149 -7.03 2.95 10.22
N LEU A 150 -6.39 3.74 9.36
CA LEU A 150 -7.05 4.85 8.69
C LEU A 150 -7.91 4.32 7.54
N LEU A 151 -7.33 3.38 6.80
CA LEU A 151 -7.96 2.67 5.71
C LEU A 151 -7.93 1.16 5.99
N GLY A 152 -9.00 0.45 5.63
CA GLY A 152 -8.92 -1.01 5.58
C GLY A 152 -7.94 -1.45 4.49
N LYS A 153 -7.29 -2.61 4.61
CA LYS A 153 -6.24 -3.07 3.67
C LYS A 153 -6.62 -2.93 2.18
N LYS A 154 -7.81 -3.41 1.80
CA LYS A 154 -8.32 -3.29 0.41
C LYS A 154 -8.51 -1.84 -0.06
N GLN A 155 -8.92 -0.97 0.85
CA GLN A 155 -9.07 0.47 0.59
C GLN A 155 -7.69 1.12 0.44
N ALA A 156 -6.74 0.76 1.30
CA ALA A 156 -5.37 1.24 1.26
C ALA A 156 -4.66 0.87 -0.05
N HIS A 157 -4.82 -0.37 -0.54
CA HIS A 157 -4.29 -0.78 -1.85
C HIS A 157 -4.77 0.12 -2.98
N VAL A 158 -6.08 0.26 -3.09
CA VAL A 158 -6.68 1.03 -4.17
C VAL A 158 -6.32 2.51 -4.05
N TYR A 159 -6.31 3.06 -2.83
CA TYR A 159 -5.95 4.45 -2.61
C TYR A 159 -4.49 4.72 -2.99
N ALA A 160 -3.55 3.88 -2.54
CA ALA A 160 -2.13 4.03 -2.86
C ALA A 160 -1.89 3.92 -4.37
N LEU A 161 -2.44 2.89 -5.02
CA LEU A 161 -2.27 2.70 -6.46
C LEU A 161 -2.89 3.86 -7.27
N ARG A 162 -4.13 4.28 -6.96
CA ARG A 162 -4.87 5.26 -7.77
C ARG A 162 -4.50 6.71 -7.48
N GLU A 163 -4.42 7.08 -6.21
CA GLU A 163 -4.36 8.49 -5.79
C GLU A 163 -2.94 8.96 -5.48
N ILE A 164 -2.05 8.04 -5.11
CA ILE A 164 -0.66 8.34 -4.74
C ILE A 164 0.27 8.03 -5.93
N HIS A 165 0.11 6.85 -6.53
CA HIS A 165 1.00 6.37 -7.59
C HIS A 165 0.44 6.54 -9.02
N GLY A 166 -0.80 7.01 -9.15
CA GLY A 166 -1.37 7.43 -10.44
C GLY A 166 -1.74 6.29 -11.41
N TYR A 167 -1.81 5.05 -10.94
CA TYR A 167 -2.33 3.95 -11.77
C TYR A 167 -3.80 4.21 -12.14
N SER A 168 -4.16 3.82 -13.36
CA SER A 168 -5.52 3.89 -13.84
C SER A 168 -6.41 2.86 -13.18
N ARG A 169 -7.71 2.99 -13.45
CA ARG A 169 -8.73 2.05 -13.00
C ARG A 169 -8.50 0.63 -13.49
N GLY A 170 -8.15 0.49 -14.77
CA GLY A 170 -7.90 -0.82 -15.38
C GLY A 170 -6.65 -1.46 -14.81
N GLU A 171 -5.56 -0.68 -14.71
CA GLU A 171 -4.28 -1.15 -14.18
C GLU A 171 -4.40 -1.61 -12.73
N THR A 172 -5.06 -0.82 -11.89
CA THR A 172 -5.31 -1.20 -10.49
C THR A 172 -6.15 -2.48 -10.39
N ALA A 173 -7.14 -2.64 -11.27
CA ALA A 173 -7.96 -3.85 -11.31
C ALA A 173 -7.12 -5.09 -11.69
N THR A 174 -6.22 -4.94 -12.66
CA THR A 174 -5.28 -6.00 -13.07
C THR A 174 -4.27 -6.33 -11.98
N ILE A 175 -3.60 -5.31 -11.41
CA ILE A 175 -2.61 -5.49 -10.33
C ILE A 175 -3.21 -6.25 -9.15
N LEU A 176 -4.42 -5.87 -8.74
CA LEU A 176 -5.08 -6.46 -7.57
C LEU A 176 -5.90 -7.72 -7.89
N ASN A 177 -5.98 -8.12 -9.17
CA ASN A 177 -6.83 -9.21 -9.67
C ASN A 177 -8.29 -9.11 -9.18
N VAL A 178 -8.91 -7.94 -9.37
CA VAL A 178 -10.31 -7.66 -8.99
C VAL A 178 -11.07 -7.00 -10.13
N SER A 179 -12.40 -6.92 -10.02
CA SER A 179 -13.19 -6.18 -10.99
C SER A 179 -12.91 -4.66 -10.89
N PRO A 180 -12.96 -3.92 -12.01
CA PRO A 180 -12.85 -2.47 -11.99
C PRO A 180 -13.94 -1.78 -11.13
N SER A 181 -15.12 -2.38 -10.98
CA SER A 181 -16.17 -1.88 -10.06
C SER A 181 -15.80 -2.03 -8.58
N THR A 182 -15.03 -3.06 -8.25
CA THR A 182 -14.48 -3.24 -6.90
C THR A 182 -13.48 -2.11 -6.60
N VAL A 183 -12.63 -1.75 -7.58
CA VAL A 183 -11.73 -0.60 -7.46
C VAL A 183 -12.51 0.68 -7.15
N ASP A 184 -13.56 0.98 -7.92
CA ASP A 184 -14.35 2.19 -7.72
C ASP A 184 -14.98 2.24 -6.31
N THR A 185 -15.55 1.12 -5.86
CA THR A 185 -16.16 0.99 -4.54
C THR A 185 -15.15 1.18 -3.41
N GLN A 186 -13.98 0.55 -3.51
CA GLN A 186 -12.94 0.69 -2.48
C GLN A 186 -12.35 2.10 -2.46
N LEU A 187 -12.17 2.72 -3.63
CA LEU A 187 -11.67 4.09 -3.73
C LEU A 187 -12.65 5.11 -3.13
N TYR A 188 -13.95 4.96 -3.42
CA TYR A 188 -14.99 5.79 -2.83
C TYR A 188 -14.94 5.73 -1.29
N ASN A 189 -14.95 4.51 -0.74
CA ASN A 189 -14.91 4.30 0.71
C ASN A 189 -13.60 4.82 1.34
N ALA A 190 -12.47 4.71 0.63
CA ALA A 190 -11.19 5.23 1.10
C ALA A 190 -11.22 6.77 1.22
N ARG A 191 -11.73 7.44 0.19
CA ARG A 191 -11.88 8.90 0.18
C ARG A 191 -12.83 9.38 1.27
N ASP A 192 -13.96 8.71 1.44
CA ASP A 192 -14.94 9.05 2.49
C ASP A 192 -14.33 8.97 3.90
N ARG A 193 -13.60 7.89 4.19
CA ARG A 193 -12.89 7.73 5.48
C ARG A 193 -11.80 8.77 5.68
N LYS A 194 -11.00 9.03 4.66
CA LYS A 194 -9.98 10.07 4.71
C LYS A 194 -10.58 11.43 5.03
N ASN A 195 -11.56 11.87 4.24
CA ASN A 195 -12.19 13.18 4.40
C ASN A 195 -12.86 13.34 5.77
N SER A 196 -13.48 12.26 6.27
CA SER A 196 -14.05 12.21 7.62
C SER A 196 -12.98 12.36 8.70
N ALA A 197 -11.83 11.71 8.55
CA ALA A 197 -10.72 11.82 9.49
C ALA A 197 -10.11 13.23 9.50
N GLU A 198 -9.90 13.83 8.33
CA GLU A 198 -9.40 15.22 8.19
C GLU A 198 -10.36 16.21 8.86
N SER A 199 -11.65 16.14 8.52
CA SER A 199 -12.66 17.03 9.10
C SER A 199 -12.77 16.90 10.63
N PHE A 200 -12.57 15.69 11.14
CA PHE A 200 -12.60 15.44 12.58
C PHE A 200 -11.37 16.00 13.29
N VAL A 201 -10.18 15.89 12.71
CA VAL A 201 -8.96 16.53 13.24
C VAL A 201 -9.12 18.04 13.27
N ASP A 202 -9.59 18.66 12.18
CA ASP A 202 -9.83 20.11 12.12
C ASP A 202 -10.81 20.57 13.20
N THR A 203 -11.88 19.80 13.44
CA THR A 203 -12.86 20.08 14.50
C THR A 203 -12.22 20.00 15.89
N LEU A 204 -11.36 19.00 16.14
CA LEU A 204 -10.66 18.87 17.42
C LEU A 204 -9.66 20.00 17.64
N ASP A 205 -8.96 20.45 16.61
CA ASP A 205 -8.05 21.58 16.68
C ASP A 205 -8.78 22.87 17.04
N GLN A 206 -9.95 23.11 16.45
CA GLN A 206 -10.80 24.25 16.81
C GLN A 206 -11.23 24.19 18.29
N ILE A 207 -11.73 23.03 18.76
CA ILE A 207 -12.15 22.86 20.16
C ILE A 207 -10.97 23.10 21.11
N VAL A 208 -9.78 22.56 20.82
CA VAL A 208 -8.60 22.75 21.67
C VAL A 208 -8.15 24.21 21.68
N SER A 209 -8.25 24.90 20.54
CA SER A 209 -7.95 26.33 20.43
C SER A 209 -8.91 27.19 21.26
N ASP A 210 -10.21 26.90 21.21
CA ASP A 210 -11.25 27.64 21.95
C ASP A 210 -11.20 27.38 23.48
N MET A 211 -10.47 26.35 23.92
CA MET A 211 -10.24 26.01 25.34
C MET A 211 -8.99 26.68 25.96
N ASN A 212 -8.26 27.50 25.20
CA ASN A 212 -7.11 28.29 25.65
C ASN A 212 -7.46 29.78 25.71
#